data_AF-A0A7Y0JT25-F1
#
_entry.id   AF-A0A7Y0JT25-F1
#
_cell.length_a   1.000
_cell.length_b   1.000
_cell.length_c   1.000
_cell.angle_alpha   90.00
_cell.angle_beta   90.00
_cell.angle_gamma   90.00
#
_symmetry.space_group_name_H-M   'P 1'
#
loop_
_entity.id
_entity.type
_entity.pdbx_description
1 polymer ?
#
loop_
_entity_poly.entity_id
_entity_poly.type
_entity_poly.pdbx_seq_one_letter_code
_entity_poly.pdbx_strand_id
1 'polypeptide(L)'
;MAELRAVPAARARLDAEELALIDRARREGATWADIADALGLTSRQAAEQRRLRLATAASAGVRAELDRAYGQGIAGLRAAAAELHRRVGADRRWDRRFVRAALVRETLEASADAPGGSLFSLAAAVVGDLSPEVTAALPGPSRAAVGRLRAALEAAAPQP
;
A
#
# COMPACT_ATOMS: atom_id res chain seq x y z
N MET A 1 20.94 -11.13 -11.00
CA MET A 1 19.71 -11.06 -10.15
C MET A 1 19.77 -9.99 -9.07
N ALA A 2 20.91 -9.68 -8.44
CA ALA A 2 21.00 -8.61 -7.43
C ALA A 2 20.79 -7.20 -8.04
N GLU A 3 21.37 -6.93 -9.21
CA GLU A 3 21.22 -5.64 -9.91
C GLU A 3 19.78 -5.35 -10.34
N LEU A 4 19.06 -6.35 -10.84
CA LEU A 4 17.63 -6.20 -11.18
C LEU A 4 16.77 -5.89 -9.96
N ARG A 5 17.17 -6.33 -8.76
CA ARG A 5 16.48 -5.98 -7.50
C ARG A 5 16.69 -4.52 -7.10
N ALA A 6 17.67 -3.83 -7.66
CA ALA A 6 17.89 -2.39 -7.41
C ALA A 6 17.03 -1.48 -8.30
N VAL A 7 16.51 -2.00 -9.43
CA VAL A 7 15.70 -1.22 -10.39
C VAL A 7 14.50 -0.53 -9.75
N PRO A 8 13.70 -1.17 -8.86
CA PRO A 8 12.58 -0.48 -8.21
C PRO A 8 13.02 0.73 -7.37
N ALA A 9 14.15 0.63 -6.65
CA ALA A 9 14.67 1.74 -5.85
C ALA A 9 15.20 2.88 -6.72
N ALA A 10 15.85 2.56 -7.84
CA ALA A 10 16.30 3.56 -8.81
C ALA A 10 15.11 4.30 -9.45
N ARG A 11 14.04 3.58 -9.82
CA ARG A 11 12.80 4.19 -10.32
C ARG A 11 12.13 5.10 -9.29
N ALA A 12 12.05 4.66 -8.04
CA ALA A 12 11.47 5.48 -6.97
C ALA A 12 12.24 6.78 -6.74
N ARG A 13 13.58 6.75 -6.86
CA ARG A 13 14.41 7.96 -6.81
C ARG A 13 14.13 8.91 -7.97
N LEU A 14 14.06 8.39 -9.20
CA LEU A 14 13.73 9.20 -10.38
C LEU A 14 12.33 9.82 -10.27
N ASP A 15 11.34 9.05 -9.80
CA ASP A 15 9.99 9.57 -9.58
C ASP A 15 9.97 10.70 -8.53
N ALA A 16 10.76 10.57 -7.46
CA ALA A 16 10.88 11.61 -6.44
C ALA A 16 11.60 12.87 -6.96
N GLU A 17 12.65 12.71 -7.77
CA GLU A 17 13.35 13.82 -8.43
C GLU A 17 12.43 14.56 -9.41
N GLU A 18 11.68 13.82 -10.25
CA GLU A 18 10.70 14.40 -11.18
C GLU A 18 9.63 15.20 -10.42
N LEU A 19 9.06 14.64 -9.35
CA LEU A 19 8.09 15.35 -8.51
C LEU A 19 8.65 16.64 -7.94
N ALA A 20 9.88 16.61 -7.41
CA ALA A 20 10.54 17.77 -6.83
C ALA A 20 10.79 18.88 -7.86
N LEU A 21 11.14 18.52 -9.10
CA LEU A 21 11.31 19.46 -10.21
C LEU A 21 9.98 20.08 -10.63
N ILE A 22 8.91 19.28 -10.77
CA ILE A 22 7.56 19.78 -11.07
C ILE A 22 7.10 20.77 -9.99
N ASP A 23 7.24 20.40 -8.71
CA ASP A 23 6.82 21.25 -7.60
C ASP A 23 7.66 22.53 -7.49
N ARG A 24 8.95 22.49 -7.85
CA ARG A 24 9.80 23.67 -7.96
C ARG A 24 9.33 24.59 -9.08
N ALA A 25 9.12 24.07 -10.28
CA ALA A 25 8.62 24.84 -11.41
C ALA A 25 7.27 25.50 -11.08
N ARG A 26 6.37 24.80 -10.37
CA ARG A 26 5.11 25.37 -9.89
C ARG A 26 5.30 26.51 -8.90
N ARG A 27 6.27 26.41 -7.98
CA ARG A 27 6.60 27.51 -7.04
C ARG A 27 7.21 28.72 -7.76
N GLU A 28 7.95 28.48 -8.84
CA GLU A 28 8.54 29.52 -9.70
C GLU A 28 7.52 30.13 -10.68
N GLY A 29 6.27 29.64 -10.69
CA GLY A 29 5.16 30.21 -11.45
C GLY A 29 4.83 29.52 -12.77
N ALA A 30 5.56 28.47 -13.17
CA ALA A 30 5.28 27.72 -14.40
C ALA A 30 3.86 27.14 -14.38
N THR A 31 3.12 27.28 -15.47
CA THR A 31 1.77 26.71 -15.60
C THR A 31 1.82 25.22 -15.89
N TRP A 32 0.69 24.54 -15.72
CA TRP A 32 0.59 23.12 -16.11
C TRP A 32 0.73 22.88 -17.61
N ALA A 33 0.52 23.89 -18.46
CA ALA A 33 0.80 23.81 -19.89
C ALA A 33 2.31 23.83 -20.13
N ASP A 34 3.03 24.78 -19.53
CA ASP A 34 4.51 24.86 -19.64
C ASP A 34 5.18 23.56 -19.16
N ILE A 35 4.66 22.98 -18.06
CA ILE A 35 5.14 21.70 -17.54
C ILE A 35 4.81 20.54 -18.49
N ALA A 36 3.62 20.54 -19.10
CA ALA A 36 3.27 19.51 -20.07
C ALA A 36 4.21 19.57 -21.28
N ASP A 37 4.46 20.76 -21.82
CA ASP A 37 5.36 20.96 -22.95
C ASP A 37 6.80 20.53 -22.62
N ALA A 38 7.31 20.94 -21.44
CA ALA A 38 8.65 20.56 -20.98
C ALA A 38 8.84 19.05 -20.76
N LEU A 39 7.77 18.35 -20.34
CA LEU A 39 7.78 16.89 -20.12
C LEU A 39 7.36 16.08 -21.35
N GLY A 40 7.03 16.73 -22.48
CA GLY A 40 6.54 16.06 -23.69
C GLY A 40 5.17 15.40 -23.51
N LEU A 41 4.33 15.93 -22.63
CA LEU A 41 2.97 15.45 -22.36
C LEU A 41 1.96 16.14 -23.27
N THR A 42 0.91 15.43 -23.65
CA THR A 42 -0.06 15.90 -24.64
C THR A 42 -1.03 16.98 -24.14
N SER A 43 -1.07 17.23 -22.83
CA SER A 43 -1.97 18.22 -22.23
C SER A 43 -1.58 18.59 -20.81
N ARG A 44 -2.09 19.75 -20.36
CA ARG A 44 -2.08 20.17 -18.95
C ARG A 44 -2.62 19.08 -18.01
N GLN A 45 -3.72 18.42 -18.37
CA GLN A 45 -4.33 17.40 -17.51
C GLN A 45 -3.41 16.19 -17.34
N ALA A 46 -2.66 15.82 -18.39
CA ALA A 46 -1.67 14.76 -18.30
C ALA A 46 -0.54 15.11 -17.32
N ALA A 47 -0.10 16.38 -17.28
CA ALA A 47 0.89 16.87 -16.32
C ALA A 47 0.37 16.84 -14.88
N GLU A 48 -0.86 17.30 -14.64
CA GLU A 48 -1.49 17.23 -13.32
C GLU A 48 -1.61 15.78 -12.82
N GLN A 49 -2.09 14.87 -13.68
CA GLN A 49 -2.22 13.45 -13.36
C GLN A 49 -0.86 12.77 -13.15
N ARG A 50 0.19 13.19 -13.87
CA ARG A 50 1.56 12.72 -13.64
C ARG A 50 2.03 13.13 -12.24
N ARG A 51 1.89 14.41 -11.87
CA ARG A 51 2.26 14.90 -10.53
C ARG A 51 1.49 14.17 -9.43
N LEU A 52 0.17 13.97 -9.58
CA LEU A 52 -0.64 13.23 -8.61
C LEU A 52 -0.12 11.80 -8.43
N ARG A 53 0.14 11.09 -9.54
CA ARG A 53 0.70 9.73 -9.49
C ARG A 53 2.06 9.67 -8.82
N LEU A 54 2.95 10.62 -9.13
CA LEU A 54 4.27 10.72 -8.50
C LEU A 54 4.15 11.00 -6.99
N ALA A 55 3.23 11.87 -6.57
CA ALA A 55 3.02 12.18 -5.16
C ALA A 55 2.52 10.96 -4.36
N THR A 56 1.60 10.18 -4.94
CA THR A 56 1.15 8.91 -4.35
C THR A 56 2.31 7.91 -4.26
N ALA A 57 3.11 7.77 -5.32
CA ALA A 57 4.26 6.86 -5.34
C ALA A 57 5.34 7.26 -4.31
N ALA A 58 5.65 8.56 -4.19
CA ALA A 58 6.61 9.08 -3.23
C ALA A 58 6.17 8.81 -1.78
N SER A 59 4.89 9.03 -1.48
CA SER A 59 4.32 8.75 -0.15
C SER A 59 4.42 7.26 0.20
N ALA A 60 4.14 6.37 -0.76
CA ALA A 60 4.31 4.94 -0.59
C ALA A 60 5.78 4.53 -0.39
N GLY A 61 6.72 5.19 -1.10
CA GLY A 61 8.16 4.97 -0.95
C GLY A 61 8.68 5.35 0.45
N VAL A 62 8.34 6.55 0.93
CA VAL A 62 8.66 7.01 2.29
C VAL A 62 8.07 6.05 3.32
N ARG A 63 6.83 5.59 3.13
CA ARG A 63 6.21 4.61 4.03
C ARG A 63 6.99 3.30 4.06
N ALA A 64 7.37 2.75 2.91
CA ALA A 64 8.14 1.51 2.82
C ALA A 64 9.56 1.64 3.43
N GLU A 65 10.13 2.83 3.44
CA GLU A 65 11.39 3.11 4.14
C GLU A 65 11.20 3.17 5.66
N LEU A 66 10.17 3.87 6.12
CA LEU A 66 9.81 3.89 7.54
C LEU A 66 9.49 2.48 8.06
N ASP A 67 8.72 1.70 7.32
CA ASP A 67 8.41 0.31 7.68
C ASP A 67 9.69 -0.54 7.79
N ARG A 68 10.67 -0.34 6.90
CA ARG A 68 11.98 -1.00 6.99
C ARG A 68 12.76 -0.55 8.22
N ALA A 69 12.67 0.72 8.60
CA ALA A 69 13.28 1.24 9.82
C ALA A 69 12.64 0.66 11.10
N TYR A 70 11.33 0.38 11.07
CA TYR A 70 10.62 -0.37 12.13
C TYR A 70 10.93 -1.87 12.13
N GLY A 71 11.63 -2.39 11.11
CA GLY A 71 12.06 -3.78 10.98
C GLY A 71 11.30 -4.60 9.95
N GLN A 72 11.87 -5.74 9.55
CA GLN A 72 11.31 -6.63 8.51
C GLN A 72 9.89 -7.13 8.82
N GLY A 73 9.48 -7.15 10.11
CA GLY A 73 8.14 -7.55 10.54
C GLY A 73 7.02 -6.62 10.04
N ILE A 74 7.19 -5.30 10.18
CA ILE A 74 6.16 -4.32 9.77
C ILE A 74 5.98 -4.29 8.25
N ALA A 75 7.09 -4.37 7.50
CA ALA A 75 7.02 -4.47 6.04
C ALA A 75 6.29 -5.75 5.58
N GLY A 76 6.57 -6.89 6.22
CA GLY A 76 5.87 -8.15 5.99
C GLY A 76 4.38 -8.07 6.32
N LEU A 77 4.03 -7.44 7.44
CA LEU A 77 2.65 -7.24 7.88
C LEU A 77 1.84 -6.40 6.87
N ARG A 78 2.41 -5.29 6.38
CA ARG A 78 1.75 -4.44 5.39
C ARG A 78 1.53 -5.18 4.07
N ALA A 79 2.54 -5.92 3.61
CA ALA A 79 2.43 -6.71 2.39
C ALA A 79 1.33 -7.77 2.49
N ALA A 80 1.21 -8.44 3.65
CA ALA A 80 0.17 -9.43 3.90
C ALA A 80 -1.23 -8.79 3.97
N ALA A 81 -1.38 -7.63 4.61
CA ALA A 81 -2.63 -6.89 4.67
C ALA A 81 -3.09 -6.43 3.28
N ALA A 82 -2.19 -5.85 2.48
CA ALA A 82 -2.49 -5.42 1.11
C ALA A 82 -2.88 -6.60 0.20
N GLU A 83 -2.23 -7.76 0.36
CA GLU A 83 -2.60 -8.98 -0.35
C GLU A 83 -4.00 -9.48 0.02
N LEU A 84 -4.35 -9.48 1.31
CA LEU A 84 -5.70 -9.85 1.73
C LEU A 84 -6.73 -8.85 1.20
N HIS A 85 -6.45 -7.55 1.27
CA HIS A 85 -7.32 -6.50 0.74
C HIS A 85 -7.63 -6.71 -0.76
N ARG A 86 -6.62 -7.00 -1.58
CA ARG A 86 -6.81 -7.29 -3.01
C ARG A 86 -7.75 -8.48 -3.24
N ARG A 87 -7.63 -9.53 -2.43
CA ARG A 87 -8.49 -10.74 -2.55
C ARG A 87 -9.92 -10.46 -2.11
N VAL A 88 -10.10 -9.69 -1.05
CA VAL A 88 -11.40 -9.19 -0.60
C VAL A 88 -12.05 -8.31 -1.69
N GLY A 89 -11.26 -7.48 -2.37
CA GLY A 89 -11.68 -6.71 -3.55
C GLY A 89 -12.12 -7.58 -4.73
N ALA A 90 -11.40 -8.67 -5.00
CA ALA A 90 -11.71 -9.59 -6.09
C ALA A 90 -12.95 -10.48 -5.83
N ASP A 91 -13.32 -10.71 -4.58
CA ASP A 91 -14.47 -11.53 -4.20
C ASP A 91 -15.76 -10.70 -4.13
N ARG A 92 -16.55 -10.74 -5.20
CA ARG A 92 -17.86 -10.05 -5.30
C ARG A 92 -18.88 -10.47 -4.24
N ARG A 93 -18.69 -11.62 -3.59
CA ARG A 93 -19.61 -12.12 -2.55
C ARG A 93 -19.13 -11.83 -1.14
N TRP A 94 -17.93 -11.25 -0.99
CA TRP A 94 -17.26 -11.08 0.30
C TRP A 94 -18.18 -10.52 1.40
N ASP A 95 -18.82 -9.39 1.14
CA ASP A 95 -19.63 -8.66 2.13
C ASP A 95 -20.85 -9.46 2.63
N ARG A 96 -21.22 -10.54 1.93
CA ARG A 96 -22.32 -11.44 2.29
C ARG A 96 -21.86 -12.76 2.92
N ARG A 97 -20.55 -12.99 3.07
CA ARG A 97 -20.02 -14.26 3.60
C ARG A 97 -20.18 -14.39 5.10
N PHE A 98 -20.09 -13.28 5.83
CA PHE A 98 -20.20 -13.24 7.30
C PHE A 98 -20.51 -11.81 7.75
N VAL A 99 -21.02 -11.66 8.98
CA VAL A 99 -21.55 -10.39 9.53
C VAL A 99 -20.54 -9.23 9.47
N ARG A 100 -19.26 -9.52 9.74
CA ARG A 100 -18.19 -8.50 9.84
C ARG A 100 -17.43 -8.30 8.52
N ALA A 101 -17.89 -8.85 7.40
CA ALA A 101 -17.13 -8.87 6.16
C ALA A 101 -16.85 -7.47 5.59
N ALA A 102 -17.84 -6.57 5.62
CA ALA A 102 -17.66 -5.18 5.19
C ALA A 102 -16.61 -4.46 6.07
N LEU A 103 -16.68 -4.66 7.39
CA LEU A 103 -15.70 -4.07 8.30
C LEU A 103 -14.27 -4.59 8.04
N VAL A 104 -14.10 -5.89 7.76
CA VAL A 104 -12.78 -6.43 7.40
C VAL A 104 -12.23 -5.74 6.15
N ARG A 105 -13.08 -5.48 5.14
CA ARG A 105 -12.67 -4.75 3.92
C ARG A 105 -12.20 -3.34 4.26
N GLU A 106 -13.01 -2.58 5.00
CA GLU A 106 -12.73 -1.19 5.38
C GLU A 106 -11.46 -1.09 6.25
N THR A 107 -11.31 -2.01 7.20
CA THR A 107 -10.14 -2.05 8.09
C THR A 107 -8.86 -2.38 7.31
N LEU A 108 -8.94 -3.27 6.34
CA LEU A 108 -7.82 -3.60 5.44
C LEU A 108 -7.46 -2.43 4.51
N GLU A 109 -8.44 -1.66 4.07
CA GLU A 109 -8.22 -0.43 3.29
C GLU A 109 -7.48 0.61 4.14
N ALA A 110 -7.99 0.89 5.34
CA ALA A 110 -7.35 1.81 6.29
C ALA A 110 -5.92 1.37 6.70
N SER A 111 -5.67 0.05 6.72
CA SER A 111 -4.35 -0.51 7.02
C SER A 111 -3.29 -0.15 5.99
N ALA A 112 -3.67 0.08 4.73
CA ALA A 112 -2.71 0.37 3.65
C ALA A 112 -1.85 1.61 3.96
N ASP A 113 -2.47 2.65 4.52
CA ASP A 113 -1.84 3.94 4.77
C ASP A 113 -1.44 4.16 6.24
N ALA A 114 -1.87 3.28 7.14
CA ALA A 114 -1.64 3.38 8.57
C ALA A 114 -0.14 3.36 8.96
N PRO A 115 0.31 4.19 9.92
CA PRO A 115 1.64 4.07 10.53
C PRO A 115 1.86 2.69 11.16
N GLY A 116 3.12 2.25 11.35
CA GLY A 116 3.45 0.89 11.80
C GLY A 116 2.72 0.40 13.07
N GLY A 117 2.65 1.23 14.11
CA GLY A 117 1.90 0.89 15.33
C GLY A 117 0.39 0.76 15.10
N SER A 118 -0.20 1.66 14.30
CA SER A 118 -1.62 1.58 13.92
C SER A 118 -1.91 0.39 13.00
N LEU A 119 -0.98 0.08 12.07
CA LEU A 119 -1.05 -1.09 11.20
C LEU A 119 -1.14 -2.38 12.02
N PHE A 120 -0.32 -2.52 13.07
CA PHE A 120 -0.38 -3.69 13.94
C PHE A 120 -1.76 -3.86 14.57
N SER A 121 -2.31 -2.80 15.17
CA SER A 121 -3.63 -2.84 15.80
C SER A 121 -4.76 -3.14 14.80
N LEU A 122 -4.72 -2.53 13.62
CA LEU A 122 -5.73 -2.77 12.57
C LEU A 122 -5.64 -4.21 12.03
N ALA A 123 -4.43 -4.73 11.82
CA ALA A 123 -4.23 -6.10 11.39
C ALA A 123 -4.69 -7.11 12.46
N ALA A 124 -4.44 -6.83 13.74
CA ALA A 124 -4.95 -7.63 14.84
C ALA A 124 -6.48 -7.63 14.90
N ALA A 125 -7.13 -6.47 14.69
CA ALA A 125 -8.59 -6.37 14.61
C ALA A 125 -9.16 -7.21 13.45
N VAL A 126 -8.56 -7.12 12.25
CA VAL A 126 -8.94 -7.96 11.10
C VAL A 126 -8.83 -9.44 11.40
N VAL A 127 -7.72 -9.87 12.03
CA VAL A 127 -7.50 -11.27 12.42
C VAL A 127 -8.52 -11.73 13.46
N GLY A 128 -8.95 -10.85 14.37
CA GLY A 128 -10.00 -11.11 15.35
C GLY A 128 -11.39 -11.24 14.73
N ASP A 129 -11.74 -10.37 13.78
CA ASP A 129 -13.02 -10.44 13.05
C ASP A 129 -13.10 -11.67 12.11
N LEU A 130 -11.94 -12.27 11.76
CA LEU A 130 -11.82 -13.50 10.96
C LEU A 130 -11.69 -14.75 11.84
N SER A 131 -12.79 -15.18 12.47
CA SER A 131 -12.81 -16.39 13.30
C SER A 131 -12.29 -17.64 12.55
N PRO A 132 -11.87 -18.71 13.26
CA PRO A 132 -11.46 -19.96 12.64
C PRO A 132 -12.52 -20.55 11.71
N GLU A 133 -13.80 -20.49 12.10
CA GLU A 133 -14.94 -20.99 11.32
C GLU A 133 -15.14 -20.18 10.04
N VAL A 134 -15.09 -18.84 10.15
CA VAL A 134 -15.16 -17.94 8.99
C VAL A 134 -14.01 -18.23 8.03
N THR A 135 -12.78 -18.31 8.57
CA THR A 135 -11.57 -18.60 7.79
C THR A 135 -11.67 -19.95 7.09
N ALA A 136 -12.24 -20.95 7.77
CA ALA A 136 -12.46 -22.29 7.23
C ALA A 136 -13.53 -22.34 6.12
N ALA A 137 -14.41 -21.35 6.02
CA ALA A 137 -15.40 -21.21 4.96
C ALA A 137 -14.91 -20.38 3.76
N LEU A 138 -13.76 -19.71 3.86
CA LEU A 138 -13.21 -18.89 2.78
C LEU A 138 -12.64 -19.73 1.62
N PRO A 139 -12.66 -19.21 0.38
CA PRO A 139 -11.95 -19.83 -0.74
C PRO A 139 -10.46 -20.03 -0.40
N GLY A 140 -9.88 -21.13 -0.87
CA GLY A 140 -8.48 -21.51 -0.60
C GLY A 140 -7.47 -20.36 -0.75
N PRO A 141 -7.53 -19.56 -1.83
CA PRO A 141 -6.60 -18.44 -2.00
C PRO A 141 -6.77 -17.32 -0.96
N SER A 142 -8.00 -17.01 -0.54
CA SER A 142 -8.28 -16.04 0.53
C SER A 142 -7.85 -16.58 1.89
N ARG A 143 -8.13 -17.86 2.17
CA ARG A 143 -7.68 -18.56 3.38
C ARG A 143 -6.15 -18.53 3.53
N ALA A 144 -5.43 -18.79 2.44
CA ALA A 144 -3.97 -18.71 2.43
C ALA A 144 -3.46 -17.30 2.71
N ALA A 145 -4.15 -16.26 2.24
CA ALA A 145 -3.79 -14.86 2.54
C ALA A 145 -4.07 -14.51 4.00
N VAL A 146 -5.16 -14.99 4.60
CA VAL A 146 -5.42 -14.86 6.05
C VAL A 146 -4.32 -15.54 6.85
N GLY A 147 -3.88 -16.74 6.45
CA GLY A 147 -2.76 -17.43 7.08
C GLY A 147 -1.45 -16.62 7.04
N ARG A 148 -1.14 -16.00 5.89
CA ARG A 148 0.02 -15.11 5.77
C ARG A 148 -0.09 -13.87 6.64
N LEU A 149 -1.28 -13.28 6.75
CA LEU A 149 -1.52 -12.13 7.63
C LEU A 149 -1.29 -12.48 9.11
N ARG A 150 -1.79 -13.64 9.56
CA ARG A 150 -1.56 -14.13 10.93
C ARG A 150 -0.07 -14.33 11.22
N ALA A 151 0.64 -15.03 10.33
CA ALA A 151 2.08 -15.26 10.49
C ALA A 151 2.89 -13.95 10.49
N ALA A 152 2.51 -12.98 9.65
CA ALA A 152 3.17 -11.67 9.62
C ALA A 152 2.88 -10.83 10.88
N LEU A 153 1.67 -10.95 11.46
CA LEU A 153 1.31 -10.29 12.71
C LEU A 153 2.13 -10.85 13.88
N GLU A 154 2.28 -12.17 13.95
CA GLU A 154 3.13 -12.84 14.95
C GLU A 154 4.59 -12.42 14.81
N ALA A 155 5.12 -12.39 13.58
CA ALA A 155 6.50 -11.98 13.32
C ALA A 155 6.76 -10.48 13.58
N ALA A 156 5.72 -9.65 13.54
CA ALA A 156 5.78 -8.22 13.82
C ALA A 156 5.54 -7.88 15.31
N ALA A 157 5.12 -8.85 16.12
CA ALA A 157 4.93 -8.64 17.55
C ALA A 157 6.28 -8.30 18.21
N PRO A 158 6.32 -7.30 19.11
CA PRO A 158 7.52 -7.01 19.87
C PRO A 158 7.91 -8.25 20.69
N GLN A 159 9.16 -8.72 20.55
CA GLN A 159 9.67 -9.80 21.39
C GLN A 159 9.86 -9.28 22.82
N PRO A 160 9.51 -10.07 23.85
CA PRO A 160 9.67 -9.69 25.25
C PRO A 160 11.14 -9.51 25.65
#